data_AF-A0A9P5Q4R4-F1
#
_entry.id   AF-A0A9P5Q4R4-F1
#
_cell.length_a   1.000
_cell.length_b   1.000
_cell.length_c   1.000
_cell.angle_alpha   90.00
_cell.angle_beta   90.00
_cell.angle_gamma   90.00
#
_symmetry.space_group_name_H-M   'P 1'
#
loop_
_entity.id
_entity.type
_entity.pdbx_description
1 polymer ?
#
loop_
_entity_poly.entity_id
_entity_poly.type
_entity_poly.pdbx_seq_one_letter_code
_entity_poly.pdbx_strand_id
1 'polypeptide(L)'
;MAPGFTSVGRKKVAVHVALYLVNIIVLALAARINSFQQFFFAADLFPLGLSITTLVILTVMLFLDFATENSYTGRPQFEVGVFGVLSVFWLAFNAFSTSRWRNAPLACSTIPSGFDDVRTWCQDLQALKAFVWVEWLIFFFTAFITLRYTISQNNRGNKHIFRMPLSRYSPSLRNDTSAVPDYMRNSEFLQFSADPKF
;
A
#
# COMPACT_ATOMS: atom_id res chain seq x y z
N MET A 1 2.80 -25.14 -11.95
CA MET A 1 1.47 -25.10 -11.30
C MET A 1 1.16 -23.63 -11.08
N ALA A 2 0.16 -23.05 -11.76
CA ALA A 2 -0.12 -21.62 -11.61
C ALA A 2 -0.52 -21.38 -10.14
N PRO A 3 0.19 -20.53 -9.38
CA PRO A 3 -0.11 -20.38 -7.98
C PRO A 3 -1.46 -19.64 -7.89
N GLY A 4 -2.52 -20.37 -7.58
CA GLY A 4 -3.89 -19.87 -7.56
C GLY A 4 -4.08 -18.86 -6.42
N PHE A 5 -4.39 -17.61 -6.75
CA PHE A 5 -4.79 -16.64 -5.73
C PHE A 5 -6.15 -17.02 -5.15
N THR A 6 -6.30 -16.92 -3.83
CA THR A 6 -7.60 -17.16 -3.19
C THR A 6 -8.57 -16.03 -3.52
N SER A 7 -9.87 -16.20 -3.23
CA SER A 7 -10.85 -15.12 -3.40
C SER A 7 -10.46 -13.85 -2.63
N VAL A 8 -9.92 -14.02 -1.42
CA VAL A 8 -9.40 -12.93 -0.58
C VAL A 8 -8.15 -12.33 -1.21
N GLY A 9 -7.22 -13.18 -1.67
CA GLY A 9 -6.01 -12.73 -2.34
C GLY A 9 -6.27 -11.89 -3.58
N ARG A 10 -7.24 -12.27 -4.42
CA ARG A 10 -7.64 -11.49 -5.60
C ARG A 10 -8.15 -10.09 -5.22
N LYS A 11 -8.97 -10.00 -4.17
CA LYS A 11 -9.46 -8.70 -3.67
C LYS A 11 -8.32 -7.84 -3.13
N LYS A 12 -7.40 -8.43 -2.37
CA LYS A 12 -6.20 -7.75 -1.88
C LYS A 12 -5.39 -7.16 -3.04
N VAL A 13 -5.03 -8.00 -4.02
CA VAL A 13 -4.22 -7.58 -5.18
C VAL A 13 -4.94 -6.49 -5.97
N ALA A 14 -6.25 -6.62 -6.19
CA ALA A 14 -7.04 -5.59 -6.86
C ALA A 14 -6.97 -4.24 -6.14
N VAL A 15 -7.04 -4.22 -4.81
CA VAL A 15 -6.91 -3.00 -4.00
C VAL A 15 -5.50 -2.42 -4.10
N HIS A 16 -4.46 -3.25 -4.08
CA HIS A 16 -3.07 -2.78 -4.22
C HIS A 16 -2.81 -2.19 -5.61
N VAL A 17 -3.35 -2.79 -6.66
CA VAL A 17 -3.26 -2.26 -8.03
C VAL A 17 -4.05 -0.95 -8.15
N ALA A 18 -5.23 -0.86 -7.55
CA ALA A 18 -5.99 0.40 -7.52
C ALA A 18 -5.21 1.52 -6.80
N LEU A 19 -4.62 1.22 -5.63
CA LEU A 19 -3.72 2.14 -4.92
C LEU A 19 -2.55 2.57 -5.79
N TYR A 20 -1.91 1.62 -6.47
CA TYR A 20 -0.78 1.88 -7.36
C TYR A 20 -1.13 2.87 -8.47
N LEU A 21 -2.28 2.67 -9.13
CA LEU A 21 -2.74 3.55 -10.21
C LEU A 21 -3.11 4.94 -9.70
N VAL A 22 -3.83 5.03 -8.58
CA VAL A 22 -4.17 6.32 -7.96
C VAL A 22 -2.91 7.08 -7.55
N ASN A 23 -1.94 6.40 -6.92
CA ASN A 23 -0.66 6.99 -6.54
C ASN A 23 0.15 7.51 -7.74
N ILE A 24 0.10 6.83 -8.90
CA ILE A 24 0.72 7.34 -10.14
C ILE A 24 0.05 8.64 -10.60
N ILE A 25 -1.28 8.72 -10.54
CA ILE A 25 -2.02 9.94 -10.89
C ILE A 25 -1.61 11.08 -9.96
N VAL A 26 -1.56 10.83 -8.65
CA VAL A 26 -1.14 11.82 -7.65
C VAL A 26 0.31 12.25 -7.88
N LEU A 27 1.21 11.31 -8.15
CA LEU A 27 2.62 11.59 -8.46
C LEU A 27 2.76 12.50 -9.69
N ALA A 28 2.03 12.19 -10.77
CA ALA A 28 2.07 12.96 -12.00
C ALA A 28 1.53 14.39 -11.82
N LEU A 29 0.39 14.54 -11.14
CA LEU A 29 -0.19 15.85 -10.83
C LEU A 29 0.71 16.66 -9.91
N ALA A 30 1.26 16.04 -8.86
CA ALA A 30 2.18 16.69 -7.94
C ALA A 30 3.46 17.16 -8.66
N ALA A 31 4.02 16.34 -9.56
CA ALA A 31 5.19 16.72 -10.35
C ALA A 31 4.90 17.93 -11.25
N ARG A 32 3.74 17.95 -11.92
CA ARG A 32 3.32 19.05 -12.81
C ARG A 32 3.12 20.36 -12.05
N ILE A 33 2.44 20.33 -10.91
CA ILE A 33 2.21 21.51 -10.07
C ILE A 33 3.53 22.07 -9.52
N ASN A 34 4.42 21.20 -9.05
CA ASN A 34 5.71 21.63 -8.52
C ASN A 34 6.64 22.17 -9.60
N SER A 35 6.58 21.63 -10.82
CA SER A 35 7.33 22.15 -11.98
C SER A 35 6.90 23.58 -12.32
N PHE A 36 5.60 23.89 -12.29
CA PHE A 36 5.10 25.26 -12.50
C PHE A 36 5.62 26.24 -11.45
N GLN A 37 5.78 25.79 -10.20
CA GLN A 37 6.28 26.60 -9.07
C GLN A 37 7.81 26.58 -8.92
N GLN A 38 8.54 25.98 -9.88
CA GLN A 38 10.00 25.83 -9.82
C GLN A 38 10.49 25.18 -8.51
N PHE A 39 9.68 24.28 -7.93
CA PHE A 39 9.98 23.58 -6.67
C PHE A 39 10.28 24.50 -5.47
N PHE A 40 9.85 25.77 -5.50
CA PHE A 40 10.25 26.77 -4.50
C PHE A 40 9.67 26.50 -3.10
N PHE A 41 8.51 25.85 -3.01
CA PHE A 41 7.79 25.66 -1.75
C PHE A 41 7.86 24.21 -1.26
N ALA A 42 8.65 23.97 -0.22
CA ALA A 42 8.78 22.66 0.44
C ALA A 42 7.42 22.02 0.82
N ALA A 43 6.42 22.84 1.13
CA ALA A 43 5.06 22.40 1.46
C ALA A 43 4.34 21.67 0.30
N ASP A 44 4.59 22.09 -0.94
CA ASP A 44 3.97 21.52 -2.13
C ASP A 44 4.74 20.27 -2.61
N LEU A 45 5.95 20.02 -2.07
CA LEU A 45 6.74 18.81 -2.28
C LEU A 45 6.28 17.61 -1.44
N PHE A 46 5.46 17.80 -0.39
CA PHE A 46 5.02 16.69 0.46
C PHE A 46 4.22 15.62 -0.30
N PRO A 47 3.17 15.96 -1.08
CA PRO A 47 2.46 14.96 -1.88
C PRO A 47 3.38 14.27 -2.89
N LEU A 48 4.32 14.99 -3.49
CA LEU A 48 5.29 14.43 -4.44
C LEU A 48 6.19 13.38 -3.77
N GLY A 49 6.88 13.76 -2.69
CA GLY A 49 7.78 12.87 -1.96
C GLY A 49 7.05 11.66 -1.38
N LEU A 50 5.88 11.88 -0.78
CA LEU A 50 5.08 10.80 -0.21
C LEU A 50 4.56 9.84 -1.29
N SER A 51 4.21 10.33 -2.48
CA SER A 51 3.81 9.48 -3.61
C SER A 51 4.98 8.62 -4.13
N ILE A 52 6.19 9.18 -4.19
CA ILE A 52 7.40 8.43 -4.59
C ILE A 52 7.67 7.30 -3.58
N THR A 53 7.70 7.62 -2.29
CA THR A 53 7.91 6.62 -1.23
C THR A 53 6.83 5.55 -1.27
N THR A 54 5.57 5.95 -1.42
CA THR A 54 4.42 5.04 -1.55
C THR A 54 4.58 4.13 -2.78
N LEU A 55 5.00 4.67 -3.93
CA LEU A 55 5.19 3.90 -5.15
C LEU A 55 6.26 2.81 -4.98
N VAL A 56 7.38 3.15 -4.35
CA VAL A 56 8.47 2.20 -4.08
C VAL A 56 7.99 1.09 -3.14
N ILE A 57 7.33 1.46 -2.04
CA ILE A 57 6.80 0.49 -1.07
C ILE A 57 5.79 -0.45 -1.76
N LEU A 58 4.82 0.09 -2.49
CA LEU A 58 3.82 -0.72 -3.20
C LEU A 58 4.45 -1.61 -4.27
N THR A 59 5.45 -1.11 -5.02
CA THR A 59 6.18 -1.89 -6.02
C THR A 59 6.87 -3.08 -5.36
N VAL A 60 7.59 -2.87 -4.26
CA VAL A 60 8.28 -3.94 -3.52
C VAL A 60 7.27 -4.95 -2.96
N MET A 61 6.18 -4.48 -2.35
CA MET A 61 5.15 -5.36 -1.79
C MET A 61 4.48 -6.21 -2.87
N LEU A 62 4.07 -5.61 -3.99
CA LEU A 62 3.45 -6.31 -5.12
C LEU A 62 4.44 -7.30 -5.75
N PHE A 63 5.67 -6.86 -6.04
CA PHE A 63 6.70 -7.71 -6.62
C PHE A 63 6.97 -8.93 -5.76
N LEU A 64 7.16 -8.77 -4.44
CA LEU A 64 7.39 -9.88 -3.53
C LEU A 64 6.19 -10.82 -3.40
N ASP A 65 4.95 -10.30 -3.48
CA ASP A 65 3.73 -11.12 -3.43
C ASP A 65 3.56 -11.99 -4.69
N PHE A 66 4.07 -11.54 -5.84
CA PHE A 66 4.11 -12.34 -7.07
C PHE A 66 5.35 -13.25 -7.18
N ALA A 67 6.50 -12.78 -6.70
CA ALA A 67 7.78 -13.48 -6.85
C ALA A 67 7.99 -14.59 -5.82
N THR A 68 7.32 -14.52 -4.65
CA THR A 68 7.53 -15.48 -3.55
C THR A 68 6.21 -16.06 -3.07
N GLU A 69 6.20 -17.36 -2.75
CA GLU A 69 5.00 -18.03 -2.22
C GLU A 69 4.70 -17.65 -0.75
N ASN A 70 5.73 -17.29 0.00
CA ASN A 70 5.66 -16.94 1.42
C ASN A 70 6.35 -15.59 1.70
N SER A 71 5.82 -14.52 1.10
CA SER A 71 6.31 -13.16 1.36
C SER A 71 5.97 -12.73 2.80
N TYR A 72 6.95 -12.19 3.53
CA TYR A 72 6.67 -11.54 4.82
C TYR A 72 5.84 -10.26 4.61
N THR A 73 6.07 -9.55 3.51
CA THR A 73 5.35 -8.33 3.14
C THR A 73 3.87 -8.55 2.84
N GLY A 74 3.48 -9.77 2.44
CA GLY A 74 2.08 -10.13 2.22
C GLY A 74 1.35 -10.59 3.48
N ARG A 75 2.02 -10.62 4.65
CA ARG A 75 1.38 -10.99 5.91
C ARG A 75 0.54 -9.83 6.45
N PRO A 76 -0.60 -10.12 7.08
CA PRO A 76 -1.52 -9.09 7.53
C PRO A 76 -0.91 -8.10 8.53
N GLN A 77 0.00 -8.55 9.40
CA GLN A 77 0.65 -7.70 10.40
C GLN A 77 1.50 -6.61 9.74
N PHE A 78 2.25 -6.99 8.70
CA PHE A 78 3.07 -6.07 7.94
C PHE A 78 2.21 -5.11 7.12
N GLU A 79 1.22 -5.63 6.37
CA GLU A 79 0.31 -4.80 5.56
C GLU A 79 -0.44 -3.77 6.40
N VAL A 80 -1.02 -4.17 7.53
CA VAL A 80 -1.72 -3.25 8.44
C VAL A 80 -0.76 -2.21 9.00
N GLY A 81 0.47 -2.60 9.37
CA GLY A 81 1.48 -1.66 9.85
C GLY A 81 1.84 -0.61 8.79
N VAL A 82 2.20 -1.06 7.58
CA VAL A 82 2.61 -0.17 6.48
C VAL A 82 1.47 0.74 6.04
N PHE A 83 0.28 0.20 5.77
CA PHE A 83 -0.86 1.03 5.36
C PHE A 83 -1.38 1.92 6.49
N GLY A 84 -1.25 1.50 7.75
CA GLY A 84 -1.56 2.35 8.90
C GLY A 84 -0.63 3.57 8.98
N VAL A 85 0.69 3.35 8.88
CA VAL A 85 1.68 4.44 8.89
C VAL A 85 1.50 5.37 7.69
N LEU A 86 1.36 4.80 6.48
CA LEU A 86 1.11 5.60 5.27
C LEU A 86 -0.19 6.38 5.39
N SER A 87 -1.26 5.79 5.91
CA SER A 87 -2.54 6.49 6.14
C SER A 87 -2.38 7.68 7.08
N VAL A 88 -1.58 7.57 8.16
CA VAL A 88 -1.34 8.70 9.08
C VAL A 88 -0.54 9.82 8.40
N PHE A 89 0.52 9.48 7.66
CA PHE A 89 1.29 10.48 6.93
C PHE A 89 0.46 11.16 5.85
N TRP A 90 -0.27 10.39 5.05
CA TRP A 90 -1.18 10.95 4.04
C TRP A 90 -2.20 11.88 4.68
N LEU A 91 -2.83 11.52 5.81
CA LEU A 91 -3.75 12.41 6.52
C LEU A 91 -3.08 13.73 6.93
N ALA A 92 -1.92 13.65 7.59
CA ALA A 92 -1.24 14.82 8.14
C ALA A 92 -0.77 15.78 7.04
N PHE A 93 -0.09 15.27 6.01
CA PHE A 93 0.41 16.08 4.92
C PHE A 93 -0.70 16.59 4.01
N ASN A 94 -1.76 15.81 3.76
CA ASN A 94 -2.90 16.28 2.99
C ASN A 94 -3.66 17.41 3.69
N ALA A 95 -3.83 17.32 5.02
CA ALA A 95 -4.44 18.38 5.80
C ALA A 95 -3.61 19.67 5.71
N PHE A 96 -2.28 19.56 5.85
CA PHE A 96 -1.36 20.68 5.72
C PHE A 96 -1.40 21.32 4.32
N SER A 97 -1.21 20.54 3.25
CA SER A 97 -1.22 21.04 1.87
C SER A 97 -2.58 21.63 1.50
N THR A 98 -3.69 20.98 1.89
CA THR A 98 -5.05 21.48 1.63
C THR A 98 -5.30 22.83 2.32
N SER A 99 -4.80 23.03 3.54
CA SER A 99 -4.94 24.31 4.27
C SER A 99 -4.24 25.47 3.56
N ARG A 100 -3.08 25.20 2.94
CA ARG A 100 -2.31 26.17 2.18
C ARG A 100 -3.03 26.55 0.88
N TRP A 101 -3.65 25.58 0.23
CA TRP A 101 -4.42 25.80 -1.01
C TRP A 101 -5.80 26.42 -0.77
N ARG A 102 -6.14 26.84 0.46
CA ARG A 102 -7.46 27.43 0.78
C ARG A 102 -7.80 28.67 -0.06
N ASN A 103 -6.76 29.41 -0.49
CA ASN A 103 -6.92 30.64 -1.26
C ASN A 103 -6.93 30.39 -2.78
N ALA A 104 -6.71 29.15 -3.23
CA ALA A 104 -6.77 28.82 -4.65
C ALA A 104 -8.23 28.88 -5.13
N PRO A 105 -8.52 29.55 -6.26
CA PRO A 105 -9.89 29.70 -6.74
C PRO A 105 -10.50 28.34 -7.12
N LEU A 106 -11.76 28.13 -6.73
CA LEU A 106 -12.52 26.93 -7.10
C LEU A 106 -13.06 26.98 -8.55
N ALA A 107 -13.16 28.17 -9.13
CA ALA A 107 -13.65 28.36 -10.49
C ALA A 107 -12.50 28.63 -11.47
N CYS A 108 -11.74 27.60 -11.87
CA CYS A 108 -10.62 27.78 -12.80
C CYS A 108 -11.08 28.31 -14.18
N SER A 109 -12.34 28.12 -14.56
CA SER A 109 -12.93 28.62 -15.81
C SER A 109 -13.08 30.14 -15.86
N THR A 110 -13.07 30.84 -14.72
CA THR A 110 -13.18 32.31 -14.69
C THR A 110 -11.86 33.02 -14.99
N ILE A 111 -10.75 32.27 -15.11
CA ILE A 111 -9.46 32.82 -15.47
C ILE A 111 -9.54 33.33 -16.93
N PRO A 112 -9.20 34.60 -17.21
CA PRO A 112 -9.31 35.19 -18.56
C PRO A 112 -8.54 34.42 -19.63
N SER A 113 -9.04 34.46 -20.86
CA SER A 113 -8.29 34.01 -22.05
C SER A 113 -6.99 34.81 -22.17
N GLY A 114 -5.85 34.12 -22.25
CA GLY A 114 -4.51 34.72 -22.20
C GLY A 114 -3.64 34.23 -21.04
N PHE A 115 -4.23 33.53 -20.05
CA PHE A 115 -3.52 32.89 -18.94
C PHE A 115 -3.79 31.37 -18.91
N ASP A 116 -3.62 30.71 -20.05
CA ASP A 116 -3.98 29.29 -20.20
C ASP A 116 -3.12 28.35 -19.31
N ASP A 117 -1.86 28.71 -19.06
CA ASP A 117 -1.00 27.96 -18.14
C ASP A 117 -1.51 28.00 -16.70
N VAL A 118 -1.96 29.19 -16.24
CA VAL A 118 -2.52 29.38 -14.89
C VAL A 118 -3.86 28.64 -14.75
N ARG A 119 -4.67 28.65 -15.81
CA ARG A 119 -5.93 27.89 -15.86
C ARG A 119 -5.67 26.40 -15.71
N THR A 120 -4.69 25.88 -16.44
CA THR A 120 -4.33 24.47 -16.40
C THR A 120 -3.74 24.07 -15.05
N TRP A 121 -2.84 24.91 -14.49
CA TRP A 121 -2.31 24.73 -13.14
C TRP A 121 -3.42 24.69 -12.08
N CYS A 122 -4.42 25.56 -12.19
CA CYS A 122 -5.57 25.59 -11.29
C CYS A 122 -6.38 24.27 -11.37
N GLN A 123 -6.63 23.78 -12.59
CA GLN A 123 -7.34 22.51 -12.80
C GLN A 123 -6.56 21.32 -12.24
N ASP A 124 -5.26 21.26 -12.48
CA ASP A 124 -4.38 20.22 -11.94
C ASP A 124 -4.35 20.25 -10.41
N LEU A 125 -4.28 21.44 -9.81
CA LEU A 125 -4.29 21.62 -8.35
C LEU A 125 -5.60 21.12 -7.73
N GLN A 126 -6.73 21.38 -8.37
CA GLN A 126 -8.02 20.86 -7.92
C GLN A 126 -8.10 19.34 -8.03
N ALA A 127 -7.60 18.78 -9.14
CA ALA A 127 -7.53 17.34 -9.32
C ALA A 127 -6.63 16.71 -8.24
N LEU A 128 -5.42 17.26 -8.02
CA LEU A 128 -4.50 16.78 -7.00
C LEU A 128 -5.16 16.80 -5.63
N LYS A 129 -5.81 17.91 -5.26
CA LYS A 129 -6.53 18.05 -3.99
C LYS A 129 -7.58 16.95 -3.82
N ALA A 130 -8.32 16.57 -4.85
CA ALA A 130 -9.29 15.47 -4.75
C ALA A 130 -8.58 14.11 -4.61
N PHE A 131 -7.62 13.82 -5.49
CA PHE A 131 -6.98 12.49 -5.55
C PHE A 131 -6.16 12.16 -4.30
N VAL A 132 -5.50 13.13 -3.65
CA VAL A 132 -4.77 12.85 -2.40
C VAL A 132 -5.69 12.38 -1.27
N TRP A 133 -6.92 12.92 -1.18
CA TRP A 133 -7.91 12.48 -0.19
C TRP A 133 -8.52 11.12 -0.55
N VAL A 134 -8.75 10.86 -1.84
CA VAL A 134 -9.17 9.53 -2.32
C VAL A 134 -8.12 8.48 -1.99
N GLU A 135 -6.85 8.77 -2.25
CA GLU A 135 -5.73 7.87 -1.93
C GLU A 135 -5.65 7.58 -0.44
N TRP A 136 -5.73 8.61 0.41
CA TRP A 136 -5.79 8.45 1.86
C TRP A 136 -6.94 7.53 2.29
N LEU A 137 -8.15 7.73 1.76
CA LEU A 137 -9.30 6.87 2.08
C LEU A 137 -9.04 5.42 1.72
N ILE A 138 -8.42 5.16 0.56
CA ILE A 138 -8.11 3.78 0.16
C ILE A 138 -7.09 3.16 1.12
N PHE A 139 -6.03 3.88 1.52
CA PHE A 139 -5.08 3.38 2.54
C PHE A 139 -5.76 3.08 3.87
N PHE A 140 -6.55 4.04 4.37
CA PHE A 140 -7.25 3.92 5.65
C PHE A 140 -8.21 2.73 5.65
N PHE A 141 -9.06 2.61 4.62
CA PHE A 141 -10.01 1.51 4.54
C PHE A 141 -9.33 0.17 4.31
N THR A 142 -8.24 0.12 3.55
CA THR A 142 -7.46 -1.12 3.38
C THR A 142 -6.89 -1.58 4.71
N ALA A 143 -6.24 -0.69 5.46
CA ALA A 143 -5.71 -1.01 6.79
C ALA A 143 -6.83 -1.46 7.75
N PHE A 144 -7.95 -0.73 7.80
CA PHE A 144 -9.07 -1.01 8.69
C PHE A 144 -9.76 -2.33 8.36
N ILE A 145 -10.08 -2.58 7.08
CA ILE A 145 -10.75 -3.81 6.64
C ILE A 145 -9.84 -5.01 6.86
N THR A 146 -8.54 -4.91 6.54
CA THR A 146 -7.57 -5.98 6.77
C THR A 146 -7.43 -6.28 8.27
N LEU A 147 -7.37 -5.26 9.12
CA LEU A 147 -7.33 -5.43 10.57
C LEU A 147 -8.61 -6.12 11.09
N ARG A 148 -9.79 -5.63 10.69
CA ARG A 148 -11.08 -6.25 11.06
C ARG A 148 -11.17 -7.70 10.60
N TYR A 149 -10.75 -7.98 9.37
CA TYR A 149 -10.75 -9.32 8.79
C TYR A 149 -9.85 -10.26 9.59
N THR A 150 -8.64 -9.82 9.93
CA THR A 150 -7.65 -10.65 10.63
C THR A 150 -8.06 -10.95 12.07
N ILE A 151 -8.58 -9.95 12.78
CA ILE A 151 -9.18 -10.15 14.12
C ILE A 151 -10.36 -11.12 14.03
N SER A 152 -11.26 -10.96 13.05
CA SER A 152 -12.41 -11.85 12.89
C SER A 152 -11.98 -13.30 12.62
N GLN A 153 -10.94 -13.53 11.83
CA GLN A 153 -10.44 -14.89 11.57
C GLN A 153 -9.74 -15.49 12.79
N ASN A 154 -8.97 -14.68 13.53
CA ASN A 154 -8.35 -15.10 14.77
C ASN A 154 -9.41 -15.54 15.81
N ASN A 155 -10.49 -14.76 15.95
CA ASN A 155 -11.58 -15.09 16.88
C ASN A 155 -12.36 -16.36 16.47
N ARG A 156 -12.33 -16.74 15.19
CA ARG A 156 -12.88 -18.02 14.69
C ARG A 156 -11.93 -19.20 14.91
N GLY A 157 -10.75 -18.96 15.52
CA GLY A 157 -9.72 -19.98 15.78
C GLY A 157 -8.74 -20.20 14.62
N ASN A 158 -8.81 -19.42 13.55
CA ASN A 158 -7.91 -19.54 12.40
C ASN A 158 -6.60 -18.78 12.64
N LYS A 159 -5.80 -19.25 13.62
CA LYS A 159 -4.57 -18.59 14.07
C LYS A 159 -3.45 -18.57 13.01
N HIS A 160 -3.53 -19.43 12.00
CA HIS A 160 -2.54 -19.50 10.91
C HIS A 160 -2.56 -18.27 10.00
N ILE A 161 -3.59 -17.42 10.08
CA ILE A 161 -3.69 -16.17 9.31
C ILE A 161 -2.48 -15.24 9.47
N PHE A 162 -1.85 -15.25 10.65
CA PHE A 162 -0.68 -14.41 10.92
C PHE A 162 0.64 -14.98 10.37
N ARG A 163 0.66 -16.27 10.01
CA ARG A 163 1.87 -16.97 9.58
C ARG A 163 2.01 -17.07 8.06
N MET A 164 0.96 -16.72 7.32
CA MET A 164 0.93 -16.84 5.86
C MET A 164 0.47 -15.55 5.19
N PRO A 165 0.84 -15.33 3.91
CA PRO A 165 0.41 -14.15 3.19
C PRO A 165 -1.09 -14.21 2.85
N LEU A 166 -1.77 -13.07 2.90
CA LEU A 166 -3.21 -12.95 2.63
C LEU A 166 -3.58 -13.34 1.19
N SER A 167 -2.65 -13.19 0.25
CA SER A 167 -2.78 -13.62 -1.14
C SER A 167 -3.06 -15.11 -1.30
N ARG A 168 -2.56 -15.93 -0.37
CA ARG A 168 -2.67 -17.39 -0.34
C ARG A 168 -3.56 -17.91 0.79
N TYR A 169 -4.08 -17.04 1.65
CA TYR A 169 -4.87 -17.45 2.80
C TYR A 169 -6.17 -18.14 2.39
N SER A 170 -6.38 -19.35 2.91
CA SER A 170 -7.67 -20.03 2.92
C SER A 170 -8.07 -20.46 4.34
N PRO A 171 -9.30 -20.16 4.79
CA PRO A 171 -9.77 -20.58 6.11
C PRO A 171 -10.03 -22.09 6.19
N SER A 172 -10.25 -22.78 5.05
CA SER A 172 -10.55 -24.22 5.00
C SER A 172 -9.37 -25.13 5.32
N LEU A 173 -8.14 -24.64 5.17
CA LEU A 173 -6.89 -25.40 5.42
C LEU A 173 -6.77 -25.95 6.86
N ARG A 174 -7.54 -25.40 7.82
CA ARG A 174 -7.57 -25.89 9.21
C ARG A 174 -8.11 -27.32 9.33
N ASN A 175 -8.98 -27.76 8.43
CA ASN A 175 -9.57 -29.10 8.50
C ASN A 175 -8.67 -30.18 7.90
N ASP A 176 -7.74 -29.83 7.01
CA ASP A 176 -6.83 -30.79 6.39
C ASP A 176 -5.55 -31.02 7.21
N THR A 177 -5.22 -30.14 8.15
CA THR A 177 -4.04 -30.26 9.03
C THR A 177 -4.10 -31.38 10.09
N SER A 178 -5.09 -32.27 10.03
CA SER A 178 -4.97 -33.61 10.64
C SER A 178 -4.03 -34.53 9.84
N ALA A 179 -3.66 -34.13 8.62
CA ALA A 179 -2.67 -34.79 7.79
C ALA A 179 -1.60 -33.78 7.35
N VAL A 180 -0.35 -34.14 7.60
CA VAL A 180 0.91 -33.56 7.10
C VAL A 180 1.73 -32.79 8.15
N PRO A 181 3.03 -33.15 8.29
CA PRO A 181 3.79 -33.05 9.53
C PRO A 181 4.60 -31.76 9.61
N ASP A 182 4.79 -31.30 10.85
CA ASP A 182 6.03 -30.77 11.43
C ASP A 182 7.09 -30.14 10.48
N TYR A 183 6.70 -29.18 9.64
CA TYR A 183 7.62 -28.44 8.76
C TYR A 183 8.41 -27.32 9.48
N MET A 184 8.50 -27.34 10.81
CA MET A 184 9.22 -26.31 11.59
C MET A 184 10.18 -26.83 12.65
N ARG A 185 10.57 -28.12 12.63
CA ARG A 185 11.55 -28.65 13.58
C ARG A 185 12.73 -29.40 12.95
N ASN A 186 13.09 -29.07 11.71
CA ASN A 186 14.43 -29.38 11.20
C ASN A 186 15.28 -28.13 11.26
N SER A 187 15.57 -27.72 12.49
CA SER A 187 16.79 -26.99 12.77
C SER A 187 17.96 -27.81 12.26
N GLU A 188 18.61 -27.29 11.23
CA GLU A 188 19.92 -27.66 10.68
C GLU A 188 21.05 -27.46 11.71
N PHE A 189 20.84 -27.94 12.95
CA PHE A 189 21.81 -27.88 14.01
C PHE A 189 22.70 -29.11 13.92
N LEU A 190 23.77 -28.99 13.14
CA LEU A 190 25.09 -29.54 13.46
C LEU A 190 25.10 -31.00 13.95
N GLN A 191 24.83 -31.96 13.08
CA GLN A 191 25.39 -33.31 13.23
C GLN A 191 26.75 -33.35 12.55
N PHE A 192 27.77 -32.76 13.19
CA PHE A 192 29.15 -33.19 12.97
C PHE A 192 29.27 -34.59 13.60
N SER A 193 29.03 -35.64 12.80
CA SER A 193 29.53 -36.97 13.14
C SER A 193 31.06 -36.92 13.10
N ALA A 194 31.67 -36.88 14.29
CA ALA A 194 33.06 -37.22 14.47
C ALA A 194 33.20 -38.73 14.31
N ASP A 195 33.68 -39.18 13.14
CA ASP A 195 34.21 -40.53 12.98
C ASP A 195 35.69 -40.51 13.41
N PRO A 196 36.09 -41.23 14.48
CA PRO A 196 37.48 -41.51 14.73
C PRO A 196 37.93 -42.63 13.78
N LYS A 197 38.80 -42.30 12.82
CA LYS A 197 39.60 -43.33 12.15
C LYS A 197 40.79 -43.65 13.05
N PHE A 198 40.80 -44.88 13.55
CA PHE A 198 41.97 -45.56 14.11
C PHE A 198 43.09 -45.65 13.06
#